data_AF-A0A1H8LPX3-F1
#
_entry.id   AF-A0A1H8LPX3-F1
#
_cell.length_a   1.000
_cell.length_b   1.000
_cell.length_c   1.000
_cell.angle_alpha   90.00
_cell.angle_beta   90.00
_cell.angle_gamma   90.00
#
_symmetry.space_group_name_H-M   'P 1'
#
loop_
_entity.id
_entity.type
_entity.pdbx_description
1 polymer ?
#
loop_
_entity_poly.entity_id
_entity_poly.type
_entity_poly.pdbx_seq_one_letter_code
_entity_poly.pdbx_strand_id
1 'polypeptide(L)'
;MRRLKLYYLFFYSTLKINVPLSILGALIVSKADWSLFWEAFPYLLGGWGIVASLLYKEFLEKEAYFFYYNSGILKRNLIVFVFAVYWSVLWIVKLCITCLK
;
A
#
# COMPACT_ATOMS: atom_id res chain seq x y z
N MET A 1 0.14 -7.08 22.29
CA MET A 1 0.97 -6.05 21.61
C MET A 1 1.94 -6.60 20.55
N ARG A 2 2.55 -7.80 20.70
CA ARG A 2 3.54 -8.33 19.74
C ARG A 2 3.01 -8.52 18.31
N ARG A 3 1.77 -9.00 18.14
CA ARG A 3 1.19 -9.27 16.81
C ARG A 3 0.87 -8.01 16.00
N LEU A 4 0.30 -6.97 16.61
CA LEU A 4 0.03 -5.69 15.91
C LEU A 4 1.30 -5.04 15.38
N LYS A 5 2.41 -5.13 16.15
CA LYS A 5 3.72 -4.66 15.70
C LYS A 5 4.20 -5.39 14.43
N LEU A 6 3.91 -6.68 14.31
CA LEU A 6 4.24 -7.47 13.10
C LEU A 6 3.39 -7.05 11.89
N TYR A 7 2.08 -6.83 12.08
CA TYR A 7 1.22 -6.28 11.03
C TYR A 7 1.70 -4.90 10.56
N TYR A 8 2.07 -4.03 11.51
CA TYR A 8 2.64 -2.73 11.20
C TYR A 8 3.97 -2.82 10.46
N LEU A 9 4.89 -3.68 10.90
CA LEU A 9 6.17 -3.91 10.21
C LEU A 9 5.97 -4.40 8.77
N PHE A 10 5.02 -5.33 8.58
CA PHE A 10 4.67 -5.81 7.25
C PHE A 10 4.13 -4.67 6.37
N PHE A 11 3.16 -3.90 6.88
CA PHE A 11 2.60 -2.75 6.17
C PHE A 11 3.64 -1.66 5.86
N TYR A 12 4.54 -1.37 6.79
CA TYR A 12 5.62 -0.41 6.58
C TYR A 12 6.58 -0.87 5.48
N SER A 13 6.88 -2.17 5.41
CA SER A 13 7.71 -2.70 4.33
C SER A 13 7.00 -2.68 2.96
N THR A 14 5.67 -2.84 2.91
CA THR A 14 4.91 -2.65 1.66
C THR A 14 4.89 -1.18 1.23
N LEU A 15 4.78 -0.24 2.19
CA LEU A 15 4.80 1.21 1.92
C LEU A 15 6.08 1.66 1.21
N LYS A 16 7.24 1.13 1.61
CA LYS A 16 8.54 1.49 1.02
C LYS A 16 8.61 1.26 -0.49
N ILE A 17 7.84 0.29 -1.01
CA ILE A 17 7.81 -0.05 -2.43
C ILE A 17 6.58 0.59 -3.09
N ASN A 18 5.42 0.51 -2.43
CA ASN A 18 4.16 1.03 -2.95
C ASN A 18 4.23 2.55 -3.18
N VAL A 19 4.74 3.33 -2.21
CA VAL A 19 4.77 4.79 -2.32
C VAL A 19 5.61 5.27 -3.51
N PRO A 20 6.88 4.86 -3.67
CA PRO A 20 7.66 5.26 -4.84
C PRO A 20 7.04 4.83 -6.17
N LEU A 21 6.53 3.59 -6.26
CA LEU A 21 5.88 3.11 -7.48
C LEU A 21 4.63 3.91 -7.83
N SER A 22 3.84 4.28 -6.82
CA SER A 22 2.62 5.04 -7.00
C SER A 22 2.90 6.50 -7.36
N ILE A 23 3.96 7.10 -6.80
CA ILE A 23 4.44 8.43 -7.21
C ILE A 23 4.89 8.40 -8.66
N LEU A 24 5.73 7.43 -9.04
CA LEU A 24 6.21 7.28 -10.42
C LEU A 24 5.06 7.06 -11.40
N GLY A 25 4.12 6.16 -11.06
CA GLY A 25 2.93 5.93 -11.86
C GLY A 25 2.07 7.19 -12.00
N ALA A 26 1.88 7.94 -10.91
CA ALA A 26 1.09 9.17 -10.93
C ALA A 26 1.75 10.26 -11.77
N LEU A 27 3.08 10.38 -11.72
CA LEU A 27 3.83 11.31 -12.58
C LEU A 27 3.70 10.95 -14.07
N ILE A 28 3.76 9.66 -14.41
CA ILE A 28 3.58 9.18 -15.80
C ILE A 28 2.16 9.48 -16.29
N VAL A 29 1.15 9.17 -15.47
CA VAL A 29 -0.27 9.37 -15.84
C VAL A 29 -0.62 10.85 -15.95
N SER A 30 -0.14 11.66 -15.01
CA SER A 30 -0.44 13.09 -14.96
C SER A 30 0.30 13.93 -16.00
N LYS A 31 1.36 13.40 -16.65
CA LYS A 31 2.19 14.18 -17.59
C LYS A 31 2.66 15.52 -17.01
N ALA A 32 2.95 15.55 -15.72
CA ALA A 32 3.30 16.73 -14.93
C ALA A 32 2.17 17.76 -14.66
N ASP A 33 0.91 17.45 -14.98
CA ASP A 33 -0.24 18.24 -14.50
C ASP A 33 -0.52 17.96 -13.02
N TRP A 34 -0.34 18.98 -12.18
CA TRP A 34 -0.47 18.84 -10.73
C TRP A 34 -1.89 18.47 -10.28
N SER A 35 -2.92 18.96 -10.99
CA SER A 35 -4.32 18.62 -10.70
C SER A 35 -4.59 17.12 -10.93
N LEU A 36 -4.16 16.60 -12.09
CA LEU A 36 -4.30 15.19 -12.45
C LEU A 36 -3.45 14.27 -11.56
N PHE A 37 -2.30 14.76 -11.07
CA PHE A 37 -1.47 14.02 -10.12
C PHE A 37 -2.24 13.70 -8.84
N TRP A 38 -2.90 14.69 -8.23
CA TRP A 38 -3.65 14.50 -6.98
C TRP A 38 -4.89 13.63 -7.15
N GLU A 39 -5.48 13.62 -8.36
CA GLU A 39 -6.56 12.70 -8.67
C GLU A 39 -6.05 11.27 -8.88
N ALA A 40 -4.96 11.06 -9.62
CA ALA A 40 -4.44 9.73 -9.95
C ALA A 40 -3.69 9.04 -8.79
N PHE A 41 -2.95 9.80 -7.99
CA PHE A 41 -2.07 9.28 -6.95
C PHE A 41 -2.79 8.38 -5.92
N PRO A 42 -3.95 8.76 -5.35
CA PRO A 42 -4.67 7.90 -4.41
C PRO A 42 -5.01 6.54 -5.03
N TYR A 43 -5.56 6.52 -6.26
CA TYR A 43 -5.95 5.27 -6.92
C TYR A 43 -4.77 4.35 -7.20
N LEU A 44 -3.61 4.91 -7.58
CA LEU A 44 -2.40 4.12 -7.79
C LEU A 44 -1.85 3.58 -6.48
N LEU A 45 -1.87 4.39 -5.42
CA LEU A 45 -1.42 4.01 -4.08
C LEU A 45 -2.29 2.93 -3.43
N GLY A 46 -3.62 2.99 -3.64
CA GLY A 46 -4.57 2.03 -3.11
C GLY A 46 -4.89 0.85 -4.04
N GLY A 47 -4.38 0.85 -5.27
CA GLY A 47 -4.63 -0.18 -6.27
C GLY A 47 -3.32 -0.82 -6.73
N TRP A 48 -2.78 -0.31 -7.84
CA TRP A 48 -1.64 -0.92 -8.53
C TRP A 48 -0.40 -1.07 -7.64
N GLY A 49 -0.07 -0.07 -6.84
CA GLY A 49 1.10 -0.09 -6.00
C GLY A 49 1.01 -1.11 -4.86
N ILE A 50 -0.19 -1.44 -4.37
CA ILE A 50 -0.39 -2.55 -3.42
C ILE A 50 -0.08 -3.87 -4.10
N VAL A 51 -0.68 -4.13 -5.25
CA VAL A 51 -0.50 -5.39 -5.99
C VAL A 51 0.97 -5.59 -6.33
N ALA A 52 1.64 -4.57 -6.84
CA ALA A 52 3.06 -4.62 -7.15
C ALA A 52 3.92 -4.87 -5.89
N SER A 53 3.61 -4.23 -4.75
CA SER A 53 4.36 -4.45 -3.50
C SER A 53 4.16 -5.86 -2.93
N LEU A 54 2.98 -6.44 -3.06
CA LEU A 54 2.68 -7.80 -2.63
C LEU A 54 3.37 -8.83 -3.53
N LEU A 55 3.34 -8.62 -4.84
CA LEU A 55 4.06 -9.46 -5.81
C LEU A 55 5.56 -9.38 -5.58
N TYR A 56 6.12 -8.18 -5.39
CA TYR A 56 7.53 -7.99 -5.06
C TYR A 56 7.94 -8.83 -3.85
N LYS A 57 7.15 -8.77 -2.76
CA LYS A 57 7.40 -9.58 -1.57
C LYS A 57 7.29 -11.08 -1.82
N GLU A 58 6.37 -11.49 -2.68
CA GLU A 58 6.16 -12.88 -3.02
C GLU A 58 7.30 -13.48 -3.85
N PHE A 59 7.92 -12.68 -4.72
CA PHE A 59 9.05 -13.12 -5.54
C PHE A 59 10.40 -12.98 -4.84
N LEU A 60 10.66 -11.85 -4.20
CA LEU A 60 11.99 -11.48 -3.69
C LEU A 60 12.15 -11.68 -2.18
N GLU A 61 11.06 -11.63 -1.40
CA GLU A 61 11.10 -11.73 0.08
C GLU A 61 10.32 -12.96 0.59
N LYS A 62 10.47 -14.11 -0.08
CA LYS A 62 9.80 -15.36 0.35
C LYS A 62 10.08 -15.71 1.82
N GLU A 63 11.31 -15.47 2.27
CA GLU A 63 11.74 -15.69 3.66
C GLU A 63 11.00 -14.81 4.67
N ALA A 64 10.60 -13.60 4.28
CA ALA A 64 9.85 -12.72 5.16
C ALA A 64 8.48 -13.32 5.51
N TYR A 65 7.81 -13.98 4.56
CA TYR A 65 6.54 -14.66 4.84
C TYR A 65 6.70 -15.84 5.79
N PHE A 66 7.81 -16.58 5.74
CA PHE A 66 8.11 -17.64 6.70
C PHE A 66 8.25 -17.12 8.13
N PHE A 67 8.86 -15.93 8.32
CA PHE A 67 8.95 -15.30 9.63
C PHE A 67 7.57 -14.98 10.25
N TYR A 68 6.64 -14.44 9.45
CA TYR A 68 5.28 -14.17 9.92
C TYR A 68 4.47 -15.45 10.17
N TYR A 69 4.68 -16.47 9.33
CA TYR A 69 4.05 -17.78 9.49
C TYR A 69 4.49 -18.46 10.80
N ASN A 70 5.80 -18.47 11.09
CA ASN A 70 6.35 -18.99 12.36
C ASN A 70 5.84 -18.20 13.59
N SER A 71 5.43 -16.95 13.39
CA SER A 71 4.78 -16.14 14.43
C SER A 71 3.28 -16.44 14.60
N GLY A 72 2.73 -17.40 13.85
CA GLY A 72 1.33 -17.81 13.86
C GLY A 72 0.39 -16.89 13.08
N ILE A 73 0.92 -16.10 12.14
CA ILE A 73 0.12 -15.17 11.32
C ILE A 73 -0.01 -15.74 9.90
N LEU A 74 -1.25 -15.94 9.45
CA LEU A 74 -1.55 -16.39 8.10
C LEU A 74 -1.29 -15.27 7.08
N LYS A 75 -0.72 -15.62 5.92
CA LYS A 75 -0.50 -14.71 4.78
C LYS A 75 -1.77 -13.94 4.40
N ARG A 76 -2.93 -14.62 4.39
CA ARG A 76 -4.23 -14.00 4.07
C ARG A 76 -4.57 -12.83 4.99
N ASN A 77 -4.29 -12.96 6.29
CA ASN A 77 -4.59 -11.92 7.27
C ASN A 77 -3.71 -10.68 7.04
N LEU A 78 -2.43 -10.88 6.66
CA LEU A 78 -1.54 -9.77 6.31
C LEU A 78 -2.05 -9.02 5.08
N ILE A 79 -2.45 -9.75 4.03
CA ILE A 79 -2.98 -9.15 2.80
C ILE A 79 -4.26 -8.37 3.09
N VAL A 80 -5.22 -8.97 3.80
CA VAL A 80 -6.48 -8.32 4.17
C VAL A 80 -6.22 -7.08 5.03
N PHE A 81 -5.28 -7.15 5.97
CA PHE A 81 -4.89 -6.00 6.78
C PHE A 81 -4.33 -4.86 5.92
N VAL A 82 -3.40 -5.15 5.01
CA VAL A 82 -2.82 -4.15 4.11
C VAL A 82 -3.91 -3.50 3.25
N PHE A 83 -4.78 -4.31 2.63
CA PHE A 83 -5.91 -3.82 1.84
C PHE A 83 -6.85 -2.93 2.68
N ALA A 84 -7.21 -3.35 3.90
CA ALA A 84 -8.10 -2.59 4.76
C ALA A 84 -7.51 -1.22 5.12
N VAL A 85 -6.22 -1.16 5.47
CA VAL A 85 -5.55 0.10 5.81
C VAL A 85 -5.50 1.03 4.61
N TYR A 86 -5.07 0.55 3.43
CA TYR A 86 -5.02 1.38 2.24
C TYR A 86 -6.39 1.85 1.77
N TRP A 87 -7.41 1.00 1.85
CA TRP A 87 -8.78 1.38 1.55
C TRP A 87 -9.24 2.50 2.49
N SER A 88 -8.95 2.39 3.78
CA SER A 88 -9.26 3.44 4.76
C SER A 88 -8.58 4.77 4.40
N VAL A 89 -7.30 4.73 4.04
CA VAL A 89 -6.54 5.93 3.62
C VAL A 89 -7.12 6.54 2.36
N LEU A 90 -7.48 5.73 1.36
CA LEU A 90 -8.14 6.18 0.13
C LEU A 90 -9.41 6.99 0.43
N TRP A 91 -10.28 6.46 1.30
CA TRP A 91 -11.52 7.14 1.68
C TRP A 91 -11.26 8.46 2.41
N ILE A 92 -10.28 8.49 3.32
CA ILE A 92 -9.89 9.72 4.02
C ILE A 92 -9.38 10.77 3.04
N VAL A 93 -8.48 10.40 2.14
CA VAL A 93 -7.94 11.34 1.13
C VAL A 93 -9.05 11.85 0.23
N LYS A 94 -9.96 10.98 -0.22
CA LYS A 94 -11.11 11.38 -1.04
C LYS A 94 -12.02 12.36 -0.30
N LEU A 95 -12.31 12.11 0.98
CA LEU A 95 -13.08 13.02 1.83
C LEU A 95 -12.38 14.38 1.98
N CYS A 96 -11.07 14.38 2.22
CA CYS A 96 -10.29 15.61 2.32
C CYS A 96 -10.33 16.43 1.01
N ILE A 97 -10.21 15.78 -0.15
CA ILE A 97 -10.30 16.46 -1.45
C ILE A 97 -11.71 17.05 -1.65
N THR A 98 -12.77 16.31 -1.31
CA THR A 98 -14.15 16.82 -1.42
C THR A 98 -14.45 17.96 -0.45
N CYS A 99 -13.83 17.99 0.74
CA CYS A 99 -13.98 19.11 1.67
C CYS A 99 -13.18 20.36 1.29
N LEU A 100 -12.15 20.21 0.44
CA LEU A 100 -11.32 21.31 -0.04
C LEU A 100 -11.87 22.01 -1.29
N LYS A 101 -12.80 21.35 -2.02
CA LYS A 101 -13.53 21.90 -3.16
C LYS A 101 -14.78 22.64 -2.68
#